data_AF-A0A7Z9KVF7-F1
#
_entry.id   AF-A0A7Z9KVF7-F1
#
_cell.length_a   1.000
_cell.length_b   1.000
_cell.length_c   1.000
_cell.angle_alpha   90.00
_cell.angle_beta   90.00
_cell.angle_gamma   90.00
#
_symmetry.space_group_name_H-M   'P 1'
#
loop_
_entity.id
_entity.type
_entity.pdbx_description
1 polymer ?
#
loop_
_entity_poly.entity_id
_entity_poly.type
_entity_poly.pdbx_seq_one_letter_code
_entity_poly.pdbx_strand_id
1 'polypeptide(L)'
;MGKSSFARWACGTHALKGTPEEIIKVGGKAADMKHSIAGRMEKYGEYPTKVIVDVPRDSLQYVSYAGLEEVRNGLFFSGKFESDMVLMNPPTMLVLANSPPEEGKWSTDRIKVHRIASI
;
A
#
# COMPACT_ATOMS: atom_id res chain seq x y z
N MET A 1 -19.59 -5.78 -4.53
CA MET A 1 -18.78 -4.61 -4.94
C MET A 1 -17.43 -5.08 -5.43
N GLY A 2 -16.89 -4.52 -6.52
CA GLY A 2 -15.56 -4.88 -7.02
C GLY A 2 -14.44 -4.26 -6.19
N LYS A 3 -13.25 -4.88 -6.18
CA LYS A 3 -12.08 -4.40 -5.41
C LYS A 3 -11.72 -2.93 -5.69
N SER A 4 -11.79 -2.51 -6.95
CA SER A 4 -11.44 -1.14 -7.37
C SER A 4 -12.52 -0.13 -6.95
N SER A 5 -13.79 -0.54 -6.91
CA SER A 5 -14.87 0.27 -6.34
C SER A 5 -14.68 0.47 -4.83
N PHE A 6 -14.23 -0.56 -4.11
CA PHE A 6 -13.93 -0.46 -2.69
C PHE A 6 -12.75 0.49 -2.42
N ALA A 7 -11.64 0.35 -3.16
CA ALA A 7 -10.50 1.27 -3.03
C ALA A 7 -10.91 2.73 -3.25
N ARG A 8 -11.73 2.99 -4.27
CA ARG A 8 -12.28 4.33 -4.55
C ARG A 8 -13.16 4.83 -3.41
N TRP A 9 -14.06 3.99 -2.89
CA TRP A 9 -14.93 4.36 -1.77
C TRP A 9 -14.13 4.67 -0.50
N ALA A 10 -13.12 3.85 -0.18
CA ALA A 10 -12.27 4.04 0.99
C ALA A 10 -11.51 5.37 0.92
N CYS A 11 -10.78 5.63 -0.17
CA CYS A 11 -10.06 6.89 -0.33
C CYS A 11 -11.01 8.10 -0.39
N GLY A 12 -12.10 8.00 -1.15
CA GLY A 12 -13.07 9.08 -1.31
C GLY A 12 -13.80 9.46 -0.02
N THR A 13 -14.16 8.48 0.81
CA THR A 13 -14.85 8.74 2.09
C THR A 13 -13.93 9.47 3.08
N HIS A 14 -12.64 9.14 3.10
CA HIS A 14 -11.67 9.83 3.95
C HIS A 14 -11.38 11.25 3.44
N ALA A 15 -11.25 11.44 2.13
CA ALA A 15 -11.10 12.77 1.54
C ALA A 15 -12.29 13.69 1.83
N LEU A 16 -13.52 13.16 1.77
CA LEU A 16 -14.75 13.92 2.03
C LEU A 16 -14.96 14.31 3.50
N LYS A 17 -14.31 13.63 4.44
CA LYS A 17 -14.39 13.93 5.88
C LYS A 17 -13.45 15.07 6.32
N GLY A 18 -12.70 15.67 5.38
CA GLY A 18 -11.78 16.76 5.68
C GLY A 18 -10.54 16.35 6.48
N THR A 19 -10.35 15.05 6.71
CA THR A 19 -9.11 14.50 7.26
C THR A 19 -8.09 14.41 6.13
N PRO A 20 -6.85 14.95 6.27
CA PRO A 20 -5.78 14.70 5.30
C PRO A 20 -5.70 13.20 5.05
N GLU A 21 -5.60 12.77 3.78
CA GLU A 21 -5.97 11.41 3.32
C GLU A 21 -5.22 10.31 4.09
N GLU A 22 -5.64 9.92 5.29
CA GLU A 22 -4.93 8.96 6.16
C GLU A 22 -4.54 7.66 5.42
N ILE A 23 -5.34 7.36 4.40
CA ILE A 23 -5.17 6.30 3.43
C ILE A 23 -4.42 6.81 2.21
N ILE A 24 -3.28 6.20 1.89
CA ILE A 24 -2.65 6.33 0.58
C ILE A 24 -2.93 5.12 -0.30
N LYS A 25 -3.22 5.35 -1.58
CA LYS A 25 -3.35 4.29 -2.59
C LYS A 25 -2.08 4.20 -3.42
N VAL A 26 -1.52 3.00 -3.52
CA VAL A 26 -0.29 2.71 -4.28
C VAL A 26 -0.48 1.46 -5.17
N GLY A 27 0.48 1.21 -6.06
CA GLY A 27 0.58 -0.04 -6.85
C GLY A 27 1.56 -1.04 -6.22
N GLY A 28 1.80 -2.19 -6.85
CA GLY A 28 2.67 -3.24 -6.29
C GLY A 28 4.19 -3.00 -6.41
N LYS A 29 4.63 -2.00 -7.17
CA LYS A 29 6.07 -1.73 -7.41
C LYS A 29 6.70 -1.05 -6.20
N ALA A 30 7.79 -1.61 -5.66
CA ALA A 30 8.46 -1.10 -4.46
C ALA A 30 8.82 0.39 -4.55
N ALA A 31 9.51 0.79 -5.63
CA ALA A 31 9.98 2.17 -5.78
C ALA A 31 8.82 3.18 -5.81
N ASP A 32 7.71 2.83 -6.47
CA ASP A 32 6.54 3.71 -6.56
C ASP A 32 5.82 3.82 -5.22
N MET A 33 5.64 2.70 -4.50
CA MET A 33 5.06 2.72 -3.16
C MET A 33 5.86 3.60 -2.19
N LYS A 34 7.18 3.34 -2.09
CA LYS A 34 8.07 4.03 -1.16
C LYS A 34 8.12 5.53 -1.46
N HIS A 35 8.17 5.89 -2.73
CA HIS A 35 8.16 7.28 -3.18
C HIS A 35 6.85 7.99 -2.83
N SER A 36 5.69 7.35 -3.06
CA SER A 36 4.39 7.95 -2.71
C SER A 36 4.27 8.18 -1.20
N ILE A 37 4.81 7.28 -0.38
CA ILE A 37 4.78 7.41 1.08
C ILE A 37 5.72 8.54 1.55
N ALA A 38 6.95 8.60 1.01
CA ALA A 38 7.90 9.67 1.33
C ALA A 38 7.36 11.05 0.92
N GLY A 39 6.83 11.19 -0.30
CA GLY A 39 6.26 12.45 -0.79
C GLY A 39 5.04 12.91 0.00
N ARG A 40 4.35 12.02 0.73
CA ARG A 40 3.27 12.41 1.64
C ARG A 40 3.82 13.20 2.84
N MET A 41 4.91 12.72 3.44
CA MET A 41 5.55 13.39 4.56
C MET A 41 5.99 14.80 4.17
N GLU A 42 6.58 14.97 2.99
CA GLU A 42 6.97 16.28 2.46
C GLU A 42 5.77 17.21 2.26
N LYS A 43 4.67 16.68 1.71
CA LYS A 43 3.49 17.49 1.35
C LYS A 43 2.60 17.86 2.54
N TYR A 44 2.49 16.97 3.53
CA TYR A 44 1.51 17.09 4.61
C TYR A 44 2.13 17.09 6.02
N GLY A 45 3.44 16.84 6.14
CA GLY A 45 4.13 16.74 7.43
C GLY A 45 3.85 15.44 8.20
N GLU A 46 3.19 14.46 7.57
CA GLU A 46 2.80 13.21 8.20
C GLU A 46 2.89 12.01 7.24
N TYR A 47 3.26 10.85 7.79
CA TYR A 47 3.20 9.56 7.11
C TYR A 47 1.78 8.99 7.12
N PRO A 48 1.42 8.14 6.13
CA PRO A 48 0.11 7.52 6.11
C PRO A 48 0.02 6.42 7.18
N THR A 49 -1.08 6.36 7.91
CA THR A 49 -1.33 5.25 8.86
C THR A 49 -1.97 4.04 8.16
N LYS A 50 -2.51 4.24 6.95
CA LYS A 50 -3.20 3.23 6.14
C LYS A 50 -2.67 3.23 4.71
N VAL A 51 -2.36 2.06 4.18
CA VAL A 51 -1.86 1.87 2.81
C VAL A 51 -2.74 0.87 2.08
N ILE A 52 -3.35 1.29 0.98
CA ILE A 52 -4.05 0.39 0.05
C ILE A 52 -3.16 0.13 -1.15
N VAL A 53 -2.78 -1.13 -1.34
CA VAL A 53 -2.04 -1.59 -2.50
C VAL A 53 -3.04 -2.21 -3.48
N ASP A 54 -3.33 -1.52 -4.57
CA ASP A 54 -4.20 -2.04 -5.62
C ASP A 54 -3.35 -2.66 -6.73
N VAL A 55 -3.52 -3.98 -6.92
CA VAL A 55 -2.78 -4.79 -7.88
C VAL A 55 -3.74 -5.28 -8.97
N PRO A 56 -3.76 -4.61 -10.14
CA PRO A 56 -4.45 -5.11 -11.32
C PRO A 56 -3.90 -6.48 -11.75
N ARG A 57 -4.71 -7.22 -12.53
CA ARG A 57 -4.31 -8.55 -13.04
C ARG A 57 -2.99 -8.46 -13.82
N ASP A 58 -2.87 -7.45 -14.67
CA ASP A 58 -1.69 -7.27 -15.54
C ASP A 58 -0.46 -6.72 -14.82
N SER A 59 -0.54 -6.48 -13.50
CA SER A 59 0.55 -5.95 -12.69
C SER A 59 1.07 -6.92 -11.62
N LEU A 60 0.56 -8.15 -11.59
CA LEU A 60 0.95 -9.17 -10.61
C LEU A 60 2.46 -9.44 -10.64
N GLN A 61 3.05 -9.51 -11.84
CA GLN A 61 4.49 -9.73 -12.04
C GLN A 61 5.38 -8.59 -11.53
N TYR A 62 4.80 -7.42 -11.23
CA TYR A 62 5.53 -6.26 -10.73
C TYR A 62 5.38 -6.07 -9.21
N VAL A 63 4.65 -6.97 -8.53
CA VAL A 63 4.50 -6.93 -7.08
C VAL A 63 5.84 -7.24 -6.43
N SER A 64 6.35 -6.30 -5.64
CA SER A 64 7.55 -6.51 -4.85
C SER A 64 7.17 -6.87 -3.42
N TYR A 65 7.26 -8.16 -3.09
CA TYR A 65 7.00 -8.65 -1.74
C TYR A 65 7.97 -8.06 -0.71
N ALA A 66 9.26 -7.91 -1.07
CA ALA A 66 10.23 -7.19 -0.24
C ALA A 66 9.79 -5.75 0.03
N GLY A 67 9.40 -5.00 -1.02
CA GLY A 67 8.92 -3.63 -0.86
C GLY A 67 7.68 -3.52 0.02
N LEU A 68 6.75 -4.46 -0.12
CA LEU A 68 5.56 -4.51 0.73
C LEU A 68 5.90 -4.86 2.19
N GLU A 69 6.85 -5.76 2.45
CA GLU A 69 7.31 -6.07 3.81
C GLU A 69 8.03 -4.88 4.45
N GLU A 70 8.90 -4.19 3.71
CA GLU A 70 9.60 -2.99 4.17
C GLU A 70 8.61 -1.86 4.53
N VAL A 71 7.63 -1.60 3.66
CA VAL A 71 6.56 -0.62 3.92
C VAL A 71 5.75 -1.02 5.15
N ARG A 72 5.41 -2.30 5.29
CA ARG A 72 4.68 -2.81 6.46
C ARG A 72 5.48 -2.68 7.75
N ASN A 73 6.80 -2.85 7.70
CA ASN A 73 7.68 -2.67 8.85
C ASN A 73 7.85 -1.19 9.23
N GLY A 74 7.48 -0.26 8.34
CA GLY A 74 7.66 1.18 8.57
C GLY A 74 9.10 1.66 8.43
N LEU A 75 9.98 0.85 7.81
CA LEU A 75 11.39 1.16 7.66
C LEU A 75 11.87 0.80 6.25
N PHE A 76 12.24 1.82 5.48
CA PHE A 76 12.71 1.64 4.11
C PHE A 76 13.49 2.84 3.59
N PHE A 77 14.24 2.66 2.51
CA PHE A 77 14.89 3.75 1.79
C PHE A 77 14.07 4.20 0.57
N SER A 78 13.92 5.52 0.38
CA SER A 78 13.31 6.10 -0.83
C SER A 78 14.37 6.82 -1.66
N GLY A 79 14.74 6.23 -2.81
CA GLY A 79 15.75 6.81 -3.72
C GLY A 79 15.24 7.91 -4.65
N LYS A 80 14.07 8.49 -4.39
CA LYS A 80 13.50 9.62 -5.16
C LYS A 80 13.37 10.82 -4.20
N PHE A 81 13.75 12.01 -4.67
CA PHE A 81 13.98 13.25 -3.90
C PHE A 81 15.29 13.24 -3.10
N GLU A 82 15.40 14.03 -2.01
CA GLU A 82 16.49 13.88 -1.04
C GLU A 82 16.45 12.46 -0.52
N SER A 83 17.35 11.63 -1.06
CA SER A 83 17.25 10.19 -0.92
C SER A 83 17.59 9.81 0.52
N ASP A 84 16.55 9.52 1.29
CA ASP A 84 16.67 9.32 2.72
C ASP A 84 15.94 8.05 3.20
N MET A 85 16.28 7.67 4.42
CA MET A 85 15.61 6.65 5.18
C MET A 85 14.25 7.17 5.66
N VAL A 86 13.20 6.43 5.35
CA VAL A 86 11.90 6.60 5.96
C VAL A 86 11.82 5.71 7.19
N LEU A 87 11.59 6.34 8.34
CA LEU A 87 11.20 5.71 9.59
C LEU A 87 9.81 6.22 9.98
N MET A 88 8.82 5.34 9.94
CA MET A 88 7.43 5.65 10.25
C MET A 88 6.80 4.56 11.11
N ASN A 89 5.67 4.88 11.75
CA ASN A 89 4.87 3.86 12.41
C ASN A 89 4.37 2.83 11.38
N PRO A 90 4.46 1.52 11.68
CA PRO A 90 3.94 0.47 10.81
C PRO A 90 2.49 0.75 10.38
N PRO A 91 2.20 0.90 9.08
CA PRO A 91 0.87 1.21 8.62
C PRO A 91 -0.03 -0.04 8.64
N THR A 92 -1.33 0.18 8.73
CA THR A 92 -2.30 -0.85 8.36
C THR A 92 -2.32 -0.99 6.84
N MET A 93 -1.91 -2.15 6.34
CA MET A 93 -1.80 -2.41 4.90
C MET A 93 -2.93 -3.34 4.41
N LEU A 94 -3.59 -2.94 3.33
CA LEU A 94 -4.58 -3.75 2.61
C LEU A 94 -4.12 -3.95 1.17
N VAL A 95 -3.92 -5.20 0.76
CA VAL A 95 -3.59 -5.56 -0.62
C VAL A 95 -4.84 -6.07 -1.33
N LEU A 96 -5.22 -5.41 -2.42
CA LEU A 96 -6.33 -5.78 -3.27
C LEU A 96 -5.78 -6.33 -4.58
N ALA A 97 -5.93 -7.64 -4.79
CA ALA A 97 -5.43 -8.31 -5.97
C ALA A 97 -6.51 -9.21 -6.60
N ASN A 98 -6.39 -9.45 -7.91
CA ASN A 98 -7.25 -10.40 -8.62
C ASN A 98 -6.77 -11.86 -8.51
N SER A 99 -5.62 -12.09 -7.87
CA SER A 99 -4.98 -13.40 -7.72
C SER A 99 -4.43 -13.53 -6.30
N PRO A 100 -4.31 -14.75 -5.76
CA PRO A 100 -3.71 -14.96 -4.45
C PRO A 100 -2.23 -14.53 -4.44
N PRO A 101 -1.66 -14.20 -3.26
CA PRO A 101 -0.23 -14.00 -3.14
C PRO A 101 0.51 -15.29 -3.52
N GLU A 102 1.70 -15.13 -4.07
CA GLU A 102 2.57 -16.24 -4.44
C GLU A 102 3.08 -16.95 -3.18
N GLU A 103 2.99 -18.27 -3.16
CA GLU A 103 3.40 -19.09 -2.03
C GLU A 103 4.91 -18.93 -1.75
N GLY A 104 5.28 -18.88 -0.48
CA GLY A 104 6.68 -18.77 -0.05
C GLY A 104 7.34 -17.40 -0.28
N LYS A 105 6.69 -16.46 -0.97
CA LYS A 105 7.19 -15.09 -1.13
C LYS A 105 6.86 -14.16 0.03
N TRP A 106 5.99 -14.61 0.94
CA TRP A 106 5.53 -13.83 2.07
C TRP A 106 5.54 -14.66 3.34
N SER A 107 5.96 -14.03 4.44
CA SER A 107 5.95 -14.62 5.78
C SER A 107 4.51 -14.92 6.23
N THR A 108 4.14 -16.20 6.32
CA THR A 108 2.74 -16.65 6.51
C THR A 108 2.08 -16.12 7.78
N ASP A 109 2.87 -15.84 8.83
CA ASP A 109 2.45 -15.22 10.09
C ASP A 109 2.03 -13.75 9.93
N ARG A 110 2.41 -13.12 8.82
CA ARG A 110 2.16 -11.70 8.57
C ARG A 110 0.87 -11.49 7.77
N ILE A 111 0.42 -12.39 6.91
CA ILE A 111 -0.77 -12.13 6.05
C ILE A 111 -2.04 -12.81 6.53
N LYS A 112 -3.16 -12.10 6.34
CA LYS A 112 -4.50 -12.69 6.34
C LYS A 112 -5.06 -12.57 4.94
N VAL A 113 -5.32 -13.71 4.29
CA VAL A 113 -5.83 -13.77 2.92
C VAL A 113 -7.33 -14.05 2.97
N HIS A 114 -8.11 -13.14 2.39
CA HIS A 114 -9.56 -13.28 2.28
C HIS A 114 -9.94 -13.32 0.80
N ARG A 115 -10.56 -14.43 0.36
CA ARG A 115 -11.12 -14.54 -0.99
C ARG A 115 -12.53 -13.95 -1.00
N ILE A 116 -12.76 -13.00 -1.89
CA ILE A 116 -14.08 -12.42 -2.12
C ILE A 116 -14.56 -12.90 -3.49
N ALA A 117 -15.56 -13.78 -3.50
CA ALA A 117 -16.27 -14.15 -4.72
C ALA A 117 -17.47 -13.20 -4.90
N SER A 118 -17.71 -12.74 -6.12
CA SER A 118 -19.01 -12.16 -6.46
C SER A 118 -20.04 -13.29 -6.50
N ILE A 119 -21.15 -13.09 -5.80
CA ILE A 119 -22.39 -13.85 -6.02
C ILE A 119 -23.03 -13.34 -7.31
#